data_AF-A0AB39QPT3-F1
#
_entry.id   AF-A0AB39QPT3-F1
#
_cell.length_a   1.000
_cell.length_b   1.000
_cell.length_c   1.000
_cell.angle_alpha   90.00
_cell.angle_beta   90.00
_cell.angle_gamma   90.00
#
_symmetry.space_group_name_H-M   'P 1'
#
loop_
_entity.id
_entity.type
_entity.pdbx_description
1 polymer ?
#
loop_
_entity_poly.entity_id
_entity_poly.type
_entity_poly.pdbx_seq_one_letter_code
_entity_poly.pdbx_strand_id
1 'polypeptide(L)' 'MNTDVMLLRLSDARTVACAENDVWGELVEETSRTERPHRTCDAVRDLALGPAKSRAFISRMLEEVPCERST' A
#
# COMPACT_ATOMS: atom_id res chain seq x y z
N MET A 1 -4.86 11.31 17.12
CA MET A 1 -3.62 11.11 16.35
C MET A 1 -3.85 9.98 15.39
N ASN A 2 -3.88 10.29 14.09
CA ASN A 2 -3.68 9.25 13.09
C ASN A 2 -2.16 9.10 12.90
N THR A 3 -1.69 7.89 12.72
CA THR A 3 -0.26 7.61 12.51
C THR A 3 -0.16 6.77 11.27
N ASP A 4 0.41 7.36 10.23
CA ASP A 4 0.66 6.68 8.97
C ASP A 4 1.97 5.92 9.08
N VAL A 5 1.98 4.69 8.59
CA VAL A 5 3.17 3.83 8.60
C VAL A 5 3.51 3.42 7.19
N MET A 6 4.70 3.81 6.73
CA MET A 6 5.24 3.44 5.42
C MET A 6 6.37 2.44 5.57
N LEU A 7 6.27 1.31 4.87
CA LEU A 7 7.37 0.35 4.76
C LEU A 7 8.31 0.78 3.63
N LEU A 8 9.60 0.87 3.93
CA LEU A 8 10.64 1.28 3.01
C LEU A 8 11.68 0.16 2.86
N ARG A 9 12.17 -0.03 1.63
CA ARG A 9 13.26 -0.95 1.32
C ARG A 9 14.54 -0.14 1.11
N LEU A 10 15.53 -0.35 1.97
CA LEU A 10 16.84 0.27 1.84
C LEU A 10 17.67 -0.40 0.74
N SER A 11 18.71 0.28 0.26
CA SER A 11 19.59 -0.22 -0.81
C SER A 11 20.34 -1.49 -0.45
N ASP A 12 20.50 -1.78 0.84
CA ASP A 12 21.07 -3.01 1.38
C ASP A 12 20.04 -4.14 1.56
N ALA A 13 18.85 -3.97 0.98
CA ALA A 13 17.71 -4.87 1.07
C ALA A 13 17.12 -5.04 2.49
N ARG A 14 17.44 -4.17 3.45
CA ARG A 14 16.73 -4.13 4.74
C ARG A 14 15.38 -3.44 4.61
N THR A 15 14.41 -3.90 5.40
CA THR A 15 13.09 -3.26 5.51
C THR A 15 13.03 -2.43 6.79
N VAL A 16 12.71 -1.15 6.64
CA VAL A 16 12.47 -0.20 7.74
C VAL A 16 11.04 0.32 7.65
N ALA A 17 10.49 0.86 8.74
CA ALA A 17 9.20 1.54 8.73
C ALA A 17 9.37 3.02 9.11
N CYS A 18 8.77 3.92 8.34
CA CYS A 18 8.60 5.31 8.74
C CYS A 18 7.20 5.46 9.36
N ALA A 19 7.14 5.87 10.62
CA ALA A 19 5.89 6.18 11.30
C ALA A 19 5.77 7.70 11.43
N GLU A 20 4.83 8.30 10.70
CA GLU A 20 4.61 9.75 10.69
C GLU A 20 3.31 10.09 11.41
N ASN A 21 3.35 11.15 12.22
CA ASN A 21 2.17 11.78 12.80
C ASN A 21 2.22 13.29 12.51
N ASP A 22 1.17 14.01 12.93
CA ASP A 22 1.00 15.46 12.68
C ASP A 22 2.12 16.35 13.25
N VAL A 23 3.03 15.79 14.06
CA VAL A 23 4.07 16.51 14.81
C VAL A 23 5.50 16.04 14.47
N TRP A 24 5.72 14.75 14.24
CA TRP A 24 7.06 14.16 14.04
C TRP A 24 7.01 12.83 13.27
N GLY A 25 8.08 12.51 12.52
CA GLY A 25 8.32 11.20 11.88
C GLY A 25 9.42 10.36 12.54
N GLU A 26 9.11 9.11 12.92
CA GLU A 26 10.06 8.17 13.53
C GLU A 26 10.46 7.08 12.52
N LEU A 27 11.76 6.84 12.39
CA LEU A 27 12.28 5.69 11.62
C LEU A 27 12.46 4.48 12.56
N VAL A 28 11.71 3.41 12.28
CA VAL A 28 11.79 2.14 12.99
C VAL A 28 12.62 1.16 12.18
N GLU A 29 13.84 0.91 12.65
CA GLU A 29 14.79 -0.03 12.03
C GLU A 29 14.75 -1.43 12.66
N GLU A 30 14.14 -1.56 13.84
CA GLU A 30 14.05 -2.84 14.54
C GLU A 30 13.23 -3.85 13.74
N THR A 31 13.89 -4.94 13.30
CA THR A 31 13.27 -5.94 12.43
C THR A 31 12.02 -6.57 13.04
N SER A 32 12.00 -6.77 14.37
CA SER A 32 10.85 -7.31 15.10
C SER A 32 9.60 -6.44 14.94
N ARG A 33 9.77 -5.11 14.83
CA ARG A 33 8.70 -4.12 14.70
C ARG A 33 8.26 -3.91 13.26
N THR A 34 9.13 -4.18 12.27
CA THR A 34 8.81 -4.03 10.83
C THR A 34 8.26 -5.31 10.20
N GLU A 35 8.55 -6.48 10.77
CA GLU A 35 8.20 -7.78 10.21
C GLU A 35 6.69 -8.02 10.11
N ARG A 36 5.94 -7.73 11.18
CA ARG A 36 4.48 -7.94 11.17
C ARG A 36 3.75 -7.06 10.14
N PRO A 37 3.99 -5.74 10.09
CA PRO A 37 3.43 -4.90 9.02
C PRO A 37 3.84 -5.40 7.63
N HIS A 38 5.11 -5.76 7.43
CA HIS A 38 5.60 -6.25 6.14
C HIS A 38 4.87 -7.52 5.68
N ARG A 39 4.77 -8.53 6.54
CA ARG A 39 4.05 -9.78 6.23
C ARG A 39 2.57 -9.55 5.94
N THR A 40 1.93 -8.60 6.63
CA THR A 40 0.54 -8.24 6.35
C THR A 40 0.40 -7.65 4.96
N CYS A 41 1.29 -6.72 4.58
CA CYS A 41 1.30 -6.15 3.23
C CYS A 41 1.57 -7.22 2.17
N ASP A 42 2.50 -8.15 2.42
CA ASP A 42 2.81 -9.24 1.49
C ASP A 42 1.61 -10.16 1.30
N ALA A 43 0.92 -10.55 2.39
CA ALA A 43 -0.30 -11.36 2.30
C ALA A 43 -1.40 -10.68 1.47
N VAL A 44 -1.56 -9.36 1.56
CA VAL A 44 -2.51 -8.61 0.72
C VAL A 44 -2.05 -8.58 -0.75
N ARG A 45 -0.74 -8.44 -1.00
CA ARG A 45 -0.18 -8.44 -2.36
C ARG A 45 -0.32 -9.80 -3.05
N ASP A 46 -0.17 -10.89 -2.32
CA ASP A 46 -0.33 -12.25 -2.85
C ASP A 46 -1.77 -12.53 -3.32
N LEU A 47 -2.74 -11.84 -2.73
CA LEU A 47 -4.15 -11.91 -3.13
C LEU A 47 -4.51 -10.93 -4.26
N ALA A 48 -3.62 -9.99 -4.59
CA ALA A 48 -3.89 -8.98 -5.59
C ALA A 48 -3.88 -9.56 -7.00
N LEU A 49 -4.76 -9.04 -7.85
CA LEU A 49 -4.75 -9.37 -9.27
C LEU A 49 -3.44 -8.87 -9.91
N GLY A 50 -2.87 -9.68 -10.80
CA GLY A 50 -1.75 -9.25 -11.63
C GLY A 50 -2.13 -8.06 -12.52
N PRO A 51 -1.17 -7.23 -12.96
CA PRO A 51 -1.44 -5.92 -13.58
C PRO A 51 -2.44 -5.96 -14.75
N ALA A 52 -2.31 -6.96 -15.64
CA ALA A 52 -3.22 -7.11 -16.78
C ALA A 52 -4.66 -7.43 -16.35
N LYS A 53 -4.82 -8.30 -15.35
CA LYS A 53 -6.14 -8.66 -14.80
C LYS A 53 -6.76 -7.49 -14.04
N SER A 54 -5.96 -6.75 -13.28
CA SER A 54 -6.39 -5.51 -12.60
C SER A 54 -6.89 -4.47 -13.60
N ARG A 55 -6.15 -4.24 -14.70
CA ARG A 55 -6.58 -3.32 -15.75
C ARG A 55 -7.91 -3.73 -16.36
N ALA A 56 -8.05 -5.00 -16.74
CA ALA A 56 -9.30 -5.50 -17.31
C ALA A 56 -10.48 -5.36 -16.34
N PHE A 57 -10.26 -5.66 -15.05
CA PHE A 57 -11.27 -5.51 -14.01
C PHE A 57 -11.71 -4.04 -13.83
N ILE A 58 -10.75 -3.11 -13.75
CA ILE A 58 -11.04 -1.67 -13.62
C ILE A 58 -11.77 -1.14 -14.87
N SER A 59 -11.32 -1.49 -16.08
CA SER A 59 -11.99 -1.07 -17.32
C SER A 59 -13.45 -1.53 -17.35
N ARG A 60 -13.71 -2.81 -17.03
CA ARG A 60 -15.08 -3.32 -16.94
C ARG A 60 -15.92 -2.56 -15.93
N MET A 61 -15.38 -2.33 -14.73
CA MET A 61 -16.08 -1.54 -13.71
C MET A 61 -16.45 -0.14 -14.22
N LEU A 62 -15.54 0.53 -14.93
CA LEU A 62 -15.79 1.87 -15.47
C LEU A 62 -16.85 1.85 -16.59
N GLU A 63 -16.86 0.82 -17.43
CA GLU A 63 -17.86 0.63 -18.49
C GLU A 63 -19.28 0.37 -17.93
N GLU A 64 -19.36 -0.25 -16.76
CA GLU A 64 -20.64 -0.55 -16.09
C GLU A 64 -21.24 0.67 -15.36
N VAL A 65 -20.48 1.74 -15.12
CA VAL A 65 -20.98 2.97 -14.49
C VAL A 65 -21.72 3.82 -15.53
N PRO A 66 -23.02 4.17 -15.31
CA PRO A 66 -23.74 5.06 -16.20
C PRO A 66 -23.08 6.45 -16.27
N CYS A 67 -22.76 6.94 -17.46
CA CYS A 67 -22.29 8.30 -17.63
C CYS A 67 -23.42 9.30 -17.32
N GLU A 68 -23.16 10.25 -16.41
CA GLU A 68 -24.03 11.43 -16.29
C GLU A 68 -23.97 12.22 -17.60
N ARG A 69 -25.13 12.53 -18.18
CA ARG A 69 -25.20 13.32 -19.41
C ARG A 69 -24.73 14.73 -19.11
N SER A 70 -23.67 15.16 -19.80
CA SER A 70 -23.29 16.56 -19.82
C SER A 70 -24.30 17.33 -20.67
N THR A 71 -25.16 18.12 -20.03
CA THR A 71 -25.99 19.16 -20.69
C THR A 71 -25.17 20.40 -21.00
#